data_AF-A0A258QF26-F1
#
_entry.id   AF-A0A258QF26-F1
#
_cell.length_a   1.000
_cell.length_b   1.000
_cell.length_c   1.000
_cell.angle_alpha   90.00
_cell.angle_beta   90.00
_cell.angle_gamma   90.00
#
_symmetry.space_group_name_H-M   'P 1'
#
loop_
_entity.id
_entity.type
_entity.pdbx_description
1 polymer ?
#
loop_
_entity_poly.entity_id
_entity_poly.type
_entity_poly.pdbx_seq_one_letter_code
_entity_poly.pdbx_strand_id
1 'polypeptide(L)'
;NPNVKVIAAPCVGRCEQAPVAVVHQYPVLFATTDKVAAAVKNNLTTHPMAVDSAVFDPAALAEKGVSPQGNNQPVSPEYVGYESYCAQGGYALAKEIADGKRDAESIIKAMENSGLRGLGGAGFPAGRKWRIVKDQVAPKLMAVNIDEGEPGTFKDRTYLERDPHRFLEGLLIAANVVGIDACYIYLRDEYHGCRELLEVELAKLQANPPFKLPSIELRRGAGAYICGEESAMIESIEGKRGEPRMRPPYIAQVGLFGRPTLEHNFETLYWVRDIVARGPEWFSSFGRHDRKGLRSYSVSGRVKNPGVKLAPAGITIQELIDEYCGGMQDGHQFYGYLPGGASGGILPATMNDIPLDFDTLQPYGCFIGSAAVMVFGHQDKARDMALNV
;
A
#
# COMPACT_ATOMS: atom_id res chain seq x y z
N ASN A 1 19.72 -30.20 10.35
CA ASN A 1 18.83 -30.83 9.36
C ASN A 1 19.35 -30.45 7.98
N PRO A 2 19.91 -31.40 7.19
CA PRO A 2 20.52 -31.10 5.88
C PRO A 2 19.52 -30.58 4.84
N ASN A 3 18.21 -30.70 5.10
CA ASN A 3 17.14 -30.23 4.22
C ASN A 3 16.65 -28.81 4.55
N VAL A 4 17.31 -28.10 5.48
CA VAL A 4 16.92 -26.74 5.89
C VAL A 4 18.06 -25.78 5.57
N LYS A 5 17.76 -24.75 4.76
CA LYS A 5 18.64 -23.62 4.50
C LYS A 5 18.07 -22.39 5.20
N VAL A 6 18.86 -21.78 6.08
CA VAL A 6 18.53 -20.50 6.70
C VAL A 6 19.14 -19.39 5.85
N ILE A 7 18.33 -18.43 5.42
CA ILE A 7 18.76 -17.28 4.64
C ILE A 7 18.33 -16.00 5.36
N ALA A 8 19.18 -14.97 5.31
CA ALA A 8 18.76 -13.63 5.65
C ALA A 8 17.81 -13.15 4.54
N ALA A 9 16.67 -12.58 4.92
CA ALA A 9 15.73 -11.98 4.00
C ALA A 9 15.63 -10.47 4.31
N PRO A 10 15.38 -9.63 3.29
CA PRO A 10 14.97 -8.24 3.52
C PRO A 10 13.61 -8.20 4.23
N CYS A 11 13.09 -6.98 4.47
CA CYS A 11 11.77 -6.81 5.05
C CYS A 11 10.68 -7.57 4.27
N VAL A 12 9.95 -8.45 4.97
CA VAL A 12 8.83 -9.24 4.41
C VAL A 12 7.47 -8.54 4.56
N GLY A 13 7.47 -7.23 4.81
CA GLY A 13 6.24 -6.43 4.96
C GLY A 13 5.41 -6.77 6.19
N ARG A 14 6.05 -7.22 7.28
CA ARG A 14 5.39 -7.63 8.55
C ARG A 14 5.99 -6.95 9.78
N CYS A 15 6.45 -5.70 9.65
CA CYS A 15 7.20 -4.99 10.70
C CYS A 15 6.38 -4.74 11.97
N GLU A 16 5.06 -4.67 11.89
CA GLU A 16 4.18 -4.56 13.07
C GLU A 16 4.03 -5.87 13.84
N GLN A 17 4.42 -7.00 13.24
CA GLN A 17 4.40 -8.33 13.82
C GLN A 17 5.80 -8.82 14.18
N ALA A 18 6.79 -7.93 14.16
CA ALA A 18 8.20 -8.24 14.39
C ALA A 18 8.46 -8.78 15.81
N PRO A 19 9.46 -9.67 15.99
CA PRO A 19 10.28 -10.29 14.94
C PRO A 19 9.47 -11.27 14.08
N VAL A 20 9.82 -11.44 12.80
CA VAL A 20 9.17 -12.38 11.89
C VAL A 20 10.21 -13.25 11.21
N ALA A 21 9.89 -14.54 11.03
CA ALA A 21 10.61 -15.46 10.17
C ALA A 21 9.63 -16.11 9.19
N VAL A 22 10.10 -16.59 8.04
CA VAL A 22 9.25 -17.27 7.06
C VAL A 22 9.78 -18.68 6.82
N VAL A 23 8.92 -19.68 7.01
CA VAL A 23 9.20 -21.08 6.66
C VAL A 23 8.61 -21.34 5.27
N HIS A 24 9.46 -21.28 4.25
CA HIS A 24 9.07 -21.28 2.84
C HIS A 24 8.10 -20.13 2.50
N GLN A 25 6.79 -20.31 2.62
CA GLN A 25 5.76 -19.28 2.43
C GLN A 25 4.98 -18.95 3.71
N TYR A 26 5.18 -19.73 4.78
CA TYR A 26 4.46 -19.59 6.04
C TYR A 26 5.15 -18.55 6.95
N PRO A 27 4.56 -17.38 7.19
CA PRO A 27 5.12 -16.42 8.13
C PRO A 27 4.86 -16.85 9.57
N VAL A 28 5.92 -16.88 10.37
CA VAL A 28 5.87 -17.07 11.82
C VAL A 28 5.88 -15.68 12.47
N LEU A 29 4.70 -15.24 12.92
CA LEU A 29 4.52 -13.94 13.57
C LEU A 29 5.04 -13.95 15.00
N PHE A 30 5.60 -12.82 15.46
CA PHE A 30 6.20 -12.70 16.80
C PHE A 30 7.13 -13.88 17.08
N ALA A 31 8.04 -14.12 16.13
CA ALA A 31 8.83 -15.32 16.00
C ALA A 31 9.72 -15.53 17.22
N THR A 32 9.71 -16.76 17.72
CA THR A 32 10.72 -17.28 18.64
C THR A 32 11.38 -18.48 17.98
N THR A 33 12.56 -18.86 18.47
CA THR A 33 13.25 -20.07 18.02
C THR A 33 12.33 -21.30 18.06
N ASP A 34 11.53 -21.41 19.12
CA ASP A 34 10.60 -22.53 19.33
C ASP A 34 9.45 -22.52 18.33
N LYS A 35 8.83 -21.35 18.07
CA LYS A 35 7.77 -21.23 17.06
C LYS A 35 8.28 -21.60 15.66
N VAL A 36 9.48 -21.14 15.30
CA VAL A 36 10.09 -21.45 14.00
C VAL A 36 10.43 -22.94 13.91
N ALA A 37 11.04 -23.52 14.94
CA ALA A 37 11.35 -24.95 14.99
C ALA A 37 10.07 -25.80 14.91
N ALA A 38 8.99 -25.39 15.58
CA ALA A 38 7.70 -26.05 15.49
C ALA A 38 7.10 -25.98 14.08
N ALA A 39 7.13 -24.81 13.43
CA ALA A 39 6.66 -24.65 12.06
C ALA A 39 7.42 -25.57 11.07
N VAL A 40 8.75 -25.62 11.19
CA VAL A 40 9.59 -26.54 10.39
C VAL A 40 9.26 -28.01 10.68
N LYS A 41 9.17 -28.40 11.96
CA LYS A 41 8.86 -29.78 12.37
C LYS A 41 7.49 -30.24 11.87
N ASN A 42 6.51 -29.35 11.87
CA ASN A 42 5.15 -29.62 11.41
C ASN A 42 4.96 -29.41 9.90
N ASN A 43 6.04 -29.13 9.16
CA ASN A 43 6.02 -28.89 7.71
C ASN A 43 5.04 -27.76 7.28
N LEU A 44 4.89 -26.73 8.12
CA LEU A 44 4.10 -25.54 7.80
C LEU A 44 4.89 -24.70 6.79
N THR A 45 4.64 -24.96 5.51
CA THR A 45 5.42 -24.39 4.39
C THR A 45 4.60 -23.51 3.45
N THR A 46 3.28 -23.62 3.49
CA THR A 46 2.36 -22.85 2.66
C THR A 46 1.72 -21.73 3.47
N HIS A 47 1.40 -20.61 2.81
CA HIS A 47 0.64 -19.56 3.47
C HIS A 47 -0.79 -20.07 3.77
N PRO A 48 -1.35 -19.81 4.97
CA PRO A 48 -2.74 -20.16 5.26
C PRO A 48 -3.72 -19.39 4.37
N MET A 49 -4.82 -20.03 3.97
CA MET A 49 -5.90 -19.37 3.25
C MET A 49 -6.61 -18.34 4.14
N ALA A 50 -6.94 -17.19 3.56
CA ALA A 50 -7.84 -16.23 4.17
C ALA A 50 -9.30 -16.72 4.05
N VAL A 51 -10.15 -16.26 4.97
CA VAL A 51 -11.58 -16.61 5.01
C VAL A 51 -12.41 -15.41 4.56
N ASP A 52 -13.32 -15.63 3.60
CA ASP A 52 -14.29 -14.62 3.13
C ASP A 52 -15.46 -14.51 4.12
N SER A 53 -15.25 -13.75 5.19
CA SER A 53 -16.25 -13.55 6.25
C SER A 53 -16.18 -12.17 6.91
N ALA A 54 -15.31 -11.28 6.42
CA ALA A 54 -15.12 -10.00 7.07
C ALA A 54 -16.24 -8.99 6.75
N VAL A 55 -16.39 -8.04 7.65
CA VAL A 55 -17.03 -6.75 7.37
C VAL A 55 -15.98 -5.67 7.61
N PHE A 56 -15.60 -4.95 6.56
CA PHE A 56 -14.51 -3.97 6.62
C PHE A 56 -14.92 -2.66 5.92
N ASP A 57 -15.12 -1.60 6.71
CA ASP A 57 -15.32 -0.24 6.19
C ASP A 57 -14.16 0.68 6.61
N PRO A 58 -13.18 0.94 5.73
CA PRO A 58 -12.04 1.81 6.01
C PRO A 58 -12.47 3.26 6.29
N ALA A 59 -13.60 3.73 5.75
CA ALA A 59 -14.08 5.08 6.04
C ALA A 59 -14.54 5.23 7.50
N ALA A 60 -15.09 4.17 8.10
CA ALA A 60 -15.43 4.12 9.53
C ALA A 60 -14.19 4.03 10.46
N LEU A 61 -13.03 3.71 9.86
CA LEU A 61 -11.72 3.66 10.52
C LEU A 61 -10.91 4.95 10.32
N ALA A 62 -11.48 5.99 9.70
CA ALA A 62 -10.85 7.30 9.64
C ALA A 62 -10.49 7.76 11.06
N GLU A 63 -9.26 8.25 11.22
CA GLU A 63 -8.69 8.69 12.50
C GLU A 63 -8.57 7.55 13.54
N LYS A 64 -8.36 6.30 13.09
CA LYS A 64 -8.17 5.13 13.95
C LYS A 64 -7.04 4.22 13.47
N GLY A 65 -6.68 3.25 14.33
CA GLY A 65 -5.86 2.11 13.94
C GLY A 65 -6.65 1.13 13.06
N VAL A 66 -6.02 0.64 11.99
CA VAL A 66 -6.59 -0.32 11.04
C VAL A 66 -6.15 -1.74 11.36
N SER A 67 -4.87 -1.93 11.72
CA SER A 67 -4.34 -3.26 12.03
C SER A 67 -4.88 -3.79 13.36
N PRO A 68 -5.19 -5.11 13.45
CA PRO A 68 -5.48 -5.79 14.71
C PRO A 68 -4.35 -5.60 15.72
N GLN A 69 -4.70 -5.61 17.00
CA GLN A 69 -3.76 -5.43 18.11
C GLN A 69 -3.55 -6.75 18.88
N GLY A 70 -2.41 -6.84 19.56
CA GLY A 70 -2.03 -8.00 20.37
C GLY A 70 -1.28 -9.10 19.60
N ASN A 71 -0.86 -10.14 20.32
CA ASN A 71 0.06 -11.17 19.79
C ASN A 71 -0.64 -12.41 19.21
N ASN A 72 -1.96 -12.51 19.35
CA ASN A 72 -2.78 -13.64 18.86
C ASN A 72 -3.42 -13.34 17.51
N GLN A 73 -2.70 -12.61 16.65
CA GLN A 73 -3.20 -12.27 15.31
C GLN A 73 -3.14 -13.50 14.40
N PRO A 74 -4.17 -13.72 13.57
CA PRO A 74 -4.08 -14.74 12.53
C PRO A 74 -3.03 -14.32 11.48
N VAL A 75 -2.39 -15.31 10.86
CA VAL A 75 -1.49 -15.07 9.73
C VAL A 75 -2.22 -14.43 8.55
N SER A 76 -3.42 -14.95 8.27
CA SER A 76 -4.32 -14.48 7.23
C SER A 76 -5.57 -13.93 7.90
N PRO A 77 -5.81 -12.60 7.86
CA PRO A 77 -7.05 -12.04 8.36
C PRO A 77 -8.24 -12.49 7.50
N GLU A 78 -9.43 -12.37 8.07
CA GLU A 78 -10.66 -12.46 7.28
C GLU A 78 -10.73 -11.29 6.29
N TYR A 79 -11.36 -11.51 5.14
CA TYR A 79 -11.51 -10.51 4.08
C TYR A 79 -12.94 -10.44 3.53
N VAL A 80 -13.22 -9.36 2.79
CA VAL A 80 -14.45 -9.14 2.04
C VAL A 80 -14.24 -9.65 0.61
N GLY A 81 -14.79 -10.82 0.29
CA GLY A 81 -14.71 -11.40 -1.05
C GLY A 81 -15.77 -10.86 -2.01
N TYR A 82 -15.71 -11.33 -3.25
CA TYR A 82 -16.46 -10.81 -4.39
C TYR A 82 -17.98 -10.77 -4.15
N GLU A 83 -18.56 -11.89 -3.73
CA GLU A 83 -20.00 -11.97 -3.49
C GLU A 83 -20.44 -11.01 -2.38
N SER A 84 -19.69 -10.98 -1.27
CA SER A 84 -19.92 -10.10 -0.12
C SER A 84 -19.82 -8.62 -0.50
N TYR A 85 -18.82 -8.25 -1.31
CA TYR A 85 -18.60 -6.89 -1.80
C TYR A 85 -19.75 -6.43 -2.70
N CYS A 86 -20.16 -7.27 -3.67
CA CYS A 86 -21.29 -7.00 -4.55
C CYS A 86 -22.62 -6.87 -3.79
N ALA A 87 -22.87 -7.74 -2.80
CA ALA A 87 -24.09 -7.71 -1.98
C ALA A 87 -24.24 -6.40 -1.19
N GLN A 88 -23.12 -5.73 -0.86
CA GLN A 88 -23.09 -4.43 -0.19
C GLN A 88 -23.16 -3.23 -1.16
N GLY A 89 -23.40 -3.49 -2.45
CA GLY A 89 -23.47 -2.46 -3.50
C GLY A 89 -22.11 -2.11 -4.13
N GLY A 90 -21.07 -2.92 -3.89
CA GLY A 90 -19.80 -2.81 -4.57
C GLY A 90 -19.94 -2.92 -6.09
N TYR A 91 -19.07 -2.23 -6.83
CA TYR A 91 -19.09 -2.07 -8.29
C TYR A 91 -20.29 -1.33 -8.90
N ALA A 92 -21.34 -0.98 -8.13
CA ALA A 92 -22.47 -0.23 -8.66
C ALA A 92 -22.02 1.13 -9.24
N LEU A 93 -21.10 1.81 -8.54
CA LEU A 93 -20.54 3.08 -9.02
C LEU A 93 -19.70 2.91 -10.28
N ALA A 94 -18.79 1.94 -10.30
CA ALA A 94 -17.99 1.65 -11.49
C ALA A 94 -18.88 1.29 -12.69
N LYS A 95 -19.98 0.56 -12.47
CA LYS A 95 -20.98 0.27 -13.49
C LYS A 95 -21.71 1.51 -13.99
N GLU A 96 -22.16 2.40 -13.10
CA GLU A 96 -22.79 3.68 -13.50
C GLU A 96 -21.88 4.50 -14.42
N ILE A 97 -20.60 4.55 -14.10
CA ILE A 97 -19.58 5.27 -14.88
C ILE A 97 -19.41 4.59 -16.24
N ALA A 98 -19.26 3.26 -16.27
CA ALA A 98 -19.12 2.51 -17.51
C ALA A 98 -20.36 2.60 -18.42
N ASP A 99 -21.56 2.69 -17.85
CA ASP A 99 -22.82 2.90 -18.57
C ASP A 99 -23.01 4.36 -19.03
N GLY A 100 -22.06 5.26 -18.75
CA GLY A 100 -22.10 6.67 -19.16
C GLY A 100 -23.06 7.55 -18.34
N LYS A 101 -23.53 7.07 -17.17
CA LYS A 101 -24.45 7.83 -16.30
C LYS A 101 -23.75 8.94 -15.52
N ARG A 102 -22.41 8.89 -15.44
CA ARG A 102 -21.57 9.92 -14.83
C ARG A 102 -20.57 10.43 -15.85
N ASP A 103 -20.41 11.75 -15.89
CA ASP A 103 -19.49 12.40 -16.81
C ASP A 103 -18.03 12.22 -16.37
N ALA A 104 -17.16 11.81 -17.30
CA ALA A 104 -15.76 11.54 -17.03
C ALA A 104 -14.99 12.81 -16.59
N GLU A 105 -15.29 13.98 -17.18
CA GLU A 105 -14.63 15.23 -16.81
C GLU A 105 -15.01 15.65 -15.38
N SER A 106 -16.27 15.46 -14.99
CA SER A 106 -16.71 15.69 -13.61
C SER A 106 -15.95 14.84 -12.59
N ILE A 107 -15.64 13.58 -12.93
CA ILE A 107 -14.90 12.66 -12.08
C ILE A 107 -13.42 13.07 -11.99
N ILE A 108 -12.79 13.42 -13.11
CA ILE A 108 -11.40 13.92 -13.12
C ILE A 108 -11.29 15.17 -12.25
N LYS A 109 -12.23 16.11 -12.40
CA LYS A 109 -12.28 17.31 -11.58
C LYS A 109 -12.47 17.00 -10.09
N ALA A 110 -13.31 16.03 -9.74
CA ALA A 110 -13.43 15.55 -8.37
C ALA A 110 -12.08 14.98 -7.86
N MET A 111 -11.39 14.17 -8.64
CA MET A 111 -10.06 13.65 -8.27
C MET A 111 -8.99 14.73 -8.16
N GLU A 112 -9.06 15.80 -8.94
CA GLU A 112 -8.18 16.97 -8.82
C GLU A 112 -8.51 17.79 -7.55
N ASN A 113 -9.79 18.01 -7.28
CA ASN A 113 -10.26 18.80 -6.14
C ASN A 113 -10.09 18.09 -4.79
N SER A 114 -10.08 16.75 -4.75
CA SER A 114 -9.91 15.99 -3.51
C SER A 114 -8.52 16.18 -2.89
N GLY A 115 -7.55 16.62 -3.69
CA GLY A 115 -6.16 16.71 -3.26
C GLY A 115 -5.45 15.37 -3.14
N LEU A 116 -6.03 14.26 -3.63
CA LEU A 116 -5.38 12.95 -3.60
C LEU A 116 -4.05 12.98 -4.36
N ARG A 117 -2.99 12.54 -3.70
CA ARG A 117 -1.65 12.39 -4.27
C ARG A 117 -1.30 10.90 -4.41
N GLY A 118 -0.29 10.59 -5.23
CA GLY A 118 0.24 9.23 -5.34
C GLY A 118 0.89 8.78 -4.03
N LEU A 119 0.26 7.83 -3.35
CA LEU A 119 0.61 7.38 -1.99
C LEU A 119 1.75 6.34 -1.93
N GLY A 120 2.40 6.07 -3.07
CA GLY A 120 3.55 5.16 -3.19
C GLY A 120 4.92 5.81 -2.89
N GLY A 121 5.03 7.15 -2.89
CA GLY A 121 6.29 7.80 -2.52
C GLY A 121 6.48 9.22 -3.03
N ALA A 122 6.28 9.46 -4.33
CA ALA A 122 6.60 10.75 -4.95
C ALA A 122 5.53 11.84 -4.73
N GLY A 123 4.31 11.47 -4.34
CA GLY A 123 3.23 12.44 -4.08
C GLY A 123 2.78 13.21 -5.32
N PHE A 124 2.80 12.64 -6.53
CA PHE A 124 2.26 13.37 -7.69
C PHE A 124 0.72 13.44 -7.63
N PRO A 125 0.06 14.58 -7.93
CA PRO A 125 -1.40 14.69 -7.86
C PRO A 125 -2.11 13.68 -8.79
N ALA A 126 -3.02 12.86 -8.23
CA ALA A 126 -3.63 11.73 -8.92
C ALA A 126 -4.52 12.17 -10.10
N GLY A 127 -5.43 13.13 -9.87
CA GLY A 127 -6.32 13.66 -10.92
C GLY A 127 -5.55 14.28 -12.11
N ARG A 128 -4.46 14.99 -11.83
CA ARG A 128 -3.57 15.53 -12.87
C ARG A 128 -2.91 14.41 -13.68
N LYS A 129 -2.47 13.33 -13.02
CA LYS A 129 -1.90 12.14 -13.70
C LYS A 129 -2.94 11.52 -14.65
N TRP A 130 -4.20 11.44 -14.22
CA TRP A 130 -5.30 10.93 -15.06
C TRP A 130 -5.51 11.79 -16.31
N ARG A 131 -5.55 13.12 -16.17
CA ARG A 131 -5.69 14.04 -17.31
C ARG A 131 -4.54 13.88 -18.31
N ILE A 132 -3.29 13.87 -17.83
CA ILE A 132 -2.10 13.71 -18.69
C ILE A 132 -2.19 12.45 -19.54
N VAL A 133 -2.56 11.31 -18.95
CA VAL A 133 -2.64 10.03 -19.67
C VAL A 133 -3.89 9.95 -20.54
N LYS A 134 -5.03 10.52 -20.09
CA LYS A 134 -6.28 10.54 -20.86
C LYS A 134 -6.08 11.22 -22.21
N ASP A 135 -5.31 12.30 -22.25
CA ASP A 135 -5.00 13.09 -23.44
C ASP A 135 -3.99 12.41 -24.40
N GLN A 136 -3.46 11.24 -24.03
CA GLN A 136 -2.57 10.46 -24.91
C GLN A 136 -3.34 9.58 -25.89
N VAL A 137 -2.67 9.24 -26.99
CA VAL A 137 -3.21 8.38 -28.04
C VAL A 137 -3.30 6.93 -27.55
N ALA A 138 -4.46 6.30 -27.77
CA ALA A 138 -4.69 4.88 -27.50
C ALA A 138 -3.80 3.96 -28.38
N PRO A 139 -3.52 2.72 -27.96
CA PRO A 139 -3.95 2.08 -26.71
C PRO A 139 -3.19 2.61 -25.49
N LYS A 140 -3.89 2.70 -24.35
CA LYS A 140 -3.36 3.17 -23.07
C LYS A 140 -3.37 2.04 -22.05
N LEU A 141 -2.33 1.95 -21.24
CA LEU A 141 -2.16 0.88 -20.27
C LEU A 141 -2.18 1.43 -18.84
N MET A 142 -2.45 0.57 -17.87
CA MET A 142 -2.28 0.89 -16.46
C MET A 142 -1.32 -0.09 -15.80
N ALA A 143 -0.44 0.43 -14.95
CA ALA A 143 0.40 -0.35 -14.06
C ALA A 143 -0.01 -0.06 -12.61
N VAL A 144 -0.26 -1.09 -11.82
CA VAL A 144 -0.56 -0.98 -10.39
C VAL A 144 0.60 -1.54 -9.59
N ASN A 145 1.19 -0.70 -8.76
CA ASN A 145 2.35 -1.06 -7.96
C ASN A 145 1.93 -1.52 -6.56
N ILE A 146 2.13 -2.82 -6.30
CA ILE A 146 1.98 -3.50 -5.01
C ILE A 146 3.29 -4.23 -4.65
N ASP A 147 4.44 -3.68 -5.05
CA ASP A 147 5.74 -4.25 -4.67
C ASP A 147 6.05 -4.00 -3.18
N GLU A 148 5.52 -2.91 -2.59
CA GLU A 148 5.64 -2.55 -1.16
C GLU A 148 6.98 -2.95 -0.52
N GLY A 149 8.09 -2.68 -1.22
CA GLY A 149 9.42 -3.15 -0.85
C GLY A 149 10.09 -2.32 0.24
N GLU A 150 9.63 -1.08 0.46
CA GLU A 150 10.20 -0.14 1.43
C GLU A 150 10.10 -0.69 2.86
N PRO A 151 11.24 -0.96 3.54
CA PRO A 151 11.25 -1.48 4.90
C PRO A 151 10.41 -0.63 5.85
N GLY A 152 9.55 -1.29 6.63
CA GLY A 152 8.59 -0.63 7.50
C GLY A 152 7.22 -0.35 6.85
N THR A 153 7.06 -0.55 5.54
CA THR A 153 5.77 -0.38 4.85
C THR A 153 4.99 -1.70 4.83
N PHE A 154 3.71 -1.64 5.16
CA PHE A 154 2.78 -2.79 5.16
C PHE A 154 1.31 -2.36 5.05
N LYS A 155 1.05 -1.14 4.58
CA LYS A 155 -0.29 -0.54 4.44
C LYS A 155 -1.07 -1.18 3.29
N ASP A 156 -0.42 -1.40 2.16
CA ASP A 156 -1.02 -1.96 0.96
C ASP A 156 -1.41 -3.41 1.23
N ARG A 157 -0.51 -4.19 1.84
CA ARG A 157 -0.82 -5.53 2.35
C ARG A 157 -2.02 -5.52 3.31
N THR A 158 -2.03 -4.61 4.28
CA THR A 158 -3.09 -4.57 5.32
C THR A 158 -4.47 -4.39 4.71
N TYR A 159 -4.60 -3.53 3.70
CA TYR A 159 -5.85 -3.35 2.98
C TYR A 159 -6.14 -4.50 2.03
N LEU A 160 -5.14 -4.97 1.28
CA LEU A 160 -5.31 -6.02 0.30
C LEU A 160 -5.75 -7.35 0.92
N GLU A 161 -5.22 -7.71 2.09
CA GLU A 161 -5.61 -8.92 2.83
C GLU A 161 -7.03 -8.82 3.45
N ARG A 162 -7.73 -7.68 3.35
CA ARG A 162 -9.03 -7.44 4.00
C ARG A 162 -10.15 -7.01 3.04
N ASP A 163 -9.85 -6.19 2.04
CA ASP A 163 -10.83 -5.66 1.09
C ASP A 163 -10.16 -5.47 -0.29
N PRO A 164 -9.87 -6.58 -1.00
CA PRO A 164 -9.26 -6.51 -2.33
C PRO A 164 -10.18 -5.84 -3.36
N HIS A 165 -11.51 -5.88 -3.17
CA HIS A 165 -12.41 -5.37 -4.20
C HIS A 165 -12.53 -3.85 -4.20
N ARG A 166 -12.23 -3.17 -3.09
CA ARG A 166 -12.25 -1.70 -3.08
C ARG A 166 -11.18 -1.07 -3.97
N PHE A 167 -9.95 -1.60 -3.96
CA PHE A 167 -8.93 -1.12 -4.91
C PHE A 167 -9.25 -1.54 -6.34
N LEU A 168 -9.81 -2.74 -6.55
CA LEU A 168 -10.20 -3.21 -7.89
C LEU A 168 -11.31 -2.32 -8.46
N GLU A 169 -12.28 -1.91 -7.66
CA GLU A 169 -13.30 -0.95 -8.09
C GLU A 169 -12.67 0.40 -8.45
N GLY A 170 -11.74 0.91 -7.63
CA GLY A 170 -10.99 2.13 -7.93
C GLY A 170 -10.15 2.03 -9.22
N LEU A 171 -9.51 0.88 -9.46
CA LEU A 171 -8.80 0.53 -10.69
C LEU A 171 -9.74 0.60 -11.89
N LEU A 172 -10.92 -0.03 -11.80
CA LEU A 172 -11.90 -0.05 -12.87
C LEU A 172 -12.50 1.33 -13.17
N ILE A 173 -12.73 2.15 -12.14
CA ILE A 173 -13.15 3.55 -12.29
C ILE A 173 -12.08 4.34 -13.06
N ALA A 174 -10.82 4.25 -12.61
CA ALA A 174 -9.70 4.93 -13.26
C ALA A 174 -9.53 4.47 -14.72
N ALA A 175 -9.62 3.15 -14.96
CA ALA A 175 -9.50 2.56 -16.28
C ALA A 175 -10.60 3.07 -17.23
N ASN A 176 -11.84 3.12 -16.77
CA ASN A 176 -12.95 3.59 -17.59
C ASN A 176 -12.84 5.10 -17.91
N VAL A 177 -12.56 5.93 -16.91
CA VAL A 177 -12.47 7.40 -17.07
C VAL A 177 -11.31 7.82 -17.97
N VAL A 178 -10.15 7.16 -17.83
CA VAL A 178 -8.93 7.48 -18.60
C VAL A 178 -8.92 6.78 -19.98
N GLY A 179 -9.71 5.71 -20.14
CA GLY A 179 -9.77 4.92 -21.37
C GLY A 179 -8.59 3.94 -21.48
N ILE A 180 -8.38 3.13 -20.45
CA ILE A 180 -7.32 2.12 -20.37
C ILE A 180 -7.80 0.80 -20.99
N ASP A 181 -6.98 0.21 -21.85
CA ASP A 181 -7.27 -1.04 -22.54
C ASP A 181 -6.87 -2.28 -21.73
N ALA A 182 -5.74 -2.20 -21.01
CA ALA A 182 -5.25 -3.28 -20.16
C ALA A 182 -4.54 -2.76 -18.90
N CYS A 183 -4.69 -3.51 -17.81
CA CYS A 183 -4.17 -3.22 -16.48
C CYS A 183 -3.22 -4.34 -16.04
N TYR A 184 -2.04 -3.98 -15.55
CA TYR A 184 -1.03 -4.88 -15.04
C TYR A 184 -0.85 -4.62 -13.55
N ILE A 185 -1.17 -5.60 -12.71
CA ILE A 185 -1.01 -5.50 -11.26
C ILE A 185 0.31 -6.19 -10.91
N TYR A 186 1.29 -5.44 -10.42
CA TYR A 186 2.59 -5.99 -9.99
C TYR A 186 2.58 -6.20 -8.49
N LEU A 187 2.71 -7.46 -8.07
CA LEU A 187 2.72 -7.86 -6.66
C LEU A 187 4.05 -8.51 -6.33
N ARG A 188 4.69 -8.07 -5.25
CA ARG A 188 5.95 -8.66 -4.78
C ARG A 188 5.84 -10.16 -4.48
N ASP A 189 6.98 -10.83 -4.49
CA ASP A 189 7.06 -12.28 -4.25
C ASP A 189 6.64 -12.68 -2.83
N GLU A 190 7.02 -11.87 -1.85
CA GLU A 190 6.89 -12.20 -0.43
C GLU A 190 5.44 -12.23 0.05
N TYR A 191 4.52 -11.62 -0.70
CA TYR A 191 3.08 -11.55 -0.39
C TYR A 191 2.30 -12.73 -0.95
N HIS A 192 2.72 -13.94 -0.55
CA HIS A 192 2.13 -15.21 -0.96
C HIS A 192 0.61 -15.27 -0.74
N GLY A 193 0.14 -14.92 0.47
CA GLY A 193 -1.29 -14.93 0.79
C GLY A 193 -2.10 -13.91 0.00
N CYS A 194 -1.55 -12.70 -0.23
CA CYS A 194 -2.20 -11.70 -1.07
C CYS A 194 -2.30 -12.17 -2.53
N ARG A 195 -1.27 -12.85 -3.04
CA ARG A 195 -1.24 -13.35 -4.41
C ARG A 195 -2.33 -14.40 -4.64
N GLU A 196 -2.40 -15.38 -3.76
CA GLU A 196 -3.42 -16.44 -3.82
C GLU A 196 -4.83 -15.86 -3.70
N LEU A 197 -5.05 -14.93 -2.75
CA LEU A 197 -6.32 -14.22 -2.60
C LEU A 197 -6.69 -13.44 -3.86
N LEU A 198 -5.76 -12.68 -4.45
CA LEU A 198 -6.02 -11.93 -5.69
C LEU A 198 -6.30 -12.84 -6.88
N GLU A 199 -5.59 -13.96 -7.02
CA GLU A 199 -5.82 -14.92 -8.11
C GLU A 199 -7.26 -15.45 -8.05
N VAL A 200 -7.75 -15.81 -6.85
CA VAL A 200 -9.13 -16.27 -6.63
C VAL A 200 -10.15 -15.17 -6.93
N GLU A 201 -9.97 -13.98 -6.35
CA GLU A 201 -10.95 -12.90 -6.44
C GLU A 201 -10.99 -12.23 -7.83
N LEU A 202 -9.86 -12.18 -8.54
CA LEU A 202 -9.84 -11.76 -9.95
C LEU A 202 -10.56 -12.78 -10.85
N ALA A 203 -10.42 -14.08 -10.59
CA ALA A 203 -11.15 -15.10 -11.35
C ALA A 203 -12.67 -14.97 -11.16
N LYS A 204 -13.14 -14.71 -9.93
CA LYS A 204 -14.56 -14.44 -9.65
C LYS A 204 -15.06 -13.18 -10.37
N LEU A 205 -14.30 -12.09 -10.31
CA LEU A 205 -14.62 -10.83 -11.01
C LEU A 205 -14.68 -11.02 -12.54
N GLN A 206 -13.75 -11.79 -13.11
CA GLN A 206 -13.73 -12.09 -14.54
C GLN A 206 -14.89 -13.00 -14.98
N ALA A 207 -15.30 -13.95 -14.12
CA ALA A 207 -16.42 -14.84 -14.40
C ALA A 207 -17.78 -14.12 -14.35
N ASN A 208 -17.93 -13.13 -13.48
CA ASN A 208 -19.18 -12.41 -13.27
C ASN A 208 -18.99 -10.89 -13.34
N PRO A 209 -18.50 -10.32 -14.45
CA PRO A 209 -18.07 -8.93 -14.48
C PRO A 209 -19.28 -7.97 -14.41
N PRO A 210 -19.18 -6.85 -13.65
CA PRO A 210 -20.27 -5.87 -13.55
C PRO A 210 -20.55 -5.12 -14.87
N PHE A 211 -19.54 -5.05 -15.75
CA PHE A 211 -19.57 -4.48 -17.10
C PHE A 211 -18.35 -4.99 -17.88
N LYS A 212 -18.18 -4.57 -19.15
CA LYS A 212 -17.01 -4.98 -19.94
C LYS A 212 -15.71 -4.50 -19.28
N LEU A 213 -14.93 -5.44 -18.74
CA LEU A 213 -13.65 -5.15 -18.09
C LEU A 213 -12.55 -4.87 -19.12
N PRO A 214 -11.54 -4.05 -18.76
CA PRO A 214 -10.25 -4.10 -19.46
C PRO A 214 -9.59 -5.46 -19.23
N SER A 215 -8.56 -5.80 -20.02
CA SER A 215 -7.72 -6.95 -19.70
C SER A 215 -7.00 -6.69 -18.38
N ILE A 216 -7.02 -7.63 -17.44
CA ILE A 216 -6.33 -7.50 -16.15
C ILE A 216 -5.36 -8.67 -16.02
N GLU A 217 -4.09 -8.37 -15.79
CA GLU A 217 -3.02 -9.35 -15.64
C GLU A 217 -2.30 -9.14 -14.30
N LEU A 218 -2.25 -10.20 -13.49
CA LEU A 218 -1.46 -10.22 -12.26
C LEU A 218 -0.03 -10.67 -12.59
N ARG A 219 0.95 -9.86 -12.19
CA ARG A 219 2.38 -10.11 -12.35
C ARG A 219 3.04 -10.27 -11.00
N ARG A 220 3.70 -11.42 -10.83
CA ARG A 220 4.51 -11.74 -9.66
C ARG A 220 5.91 -11.13 -9.84
N GLY A 221 6.36 -10.37 -8.85
CA GLY A 221 7.72 -9.87 -8.74
C GLY A 221 8.72 -10.97 -8.38
N ALA A 222 10.00 -10.60 -8.31
CA ALA A 222 11.10 -11.55 -8.09
C ALA A 222 12.01 -11.17 -6.91
N GLY A 223 11.46 -10.46 -5.92
CA GLY A 223 12.16 -10.11 -4.67
C GLY A 223 13.21 -9.00 -4.81
N ALA A 224 12.95 -8.01 -5.66
CA ALA A 224 13.88 -6.91 -5.92
C ALA A 224 13.29 -5.57 -5.49
N TYR A 225 13.80 -4.99 -4.39
CA TYR A 225 13.37 -3.68 -3.85
C TYR A 225 13.31 -2.57 -4.90
N ILE A 226 14.25 -2.55 -5.84
CA ILE A 226 14.30 -1.53 -6.90
C ILE A 226 13.08 -1.58 -7.83
N CYS A 227 12.41 -2.73 -7.95
CA CYS A 227 11.18 -2.86 -8.75
C CYS A 227 9.98 -2.15 -8.11
N GLY A 228 10.10 -1.61 -6.90
CA GLY A 228 9.15 -0.64 -6.36
C GLY A 228 9.20 0.73 -7.05
N GLU A 229 10.28 1.05 -7.77
CA GLU A 229 10.37 2.26 -8.61
C GLU A 229 9.55 2.07 -9.90
N GLU A 230 8.80 3.11 -10.31
CA GLU A 230 7.79 3.01 -11.38
C GLU A 230 8.33 2.43 -12.69
N SER A 231 9.53 2.82 -13.12
CA SER A 231 10.08 2.44 -14.40
C SER A 231 10.82 1.09 -14.36
N ALA A 232 11.47 0.77 -13.24
CA ALA A 232 12.03 -0.54 -12.97
C ALA A 232 10.93 -1.63 -12.89
N MET A 233 9.78 -1.31 -12.28
CA MET A 233 8.60 -2.16 -12.28
C MET A 233 8.14 -2.49 -13.71
N ILE A 234 8.09 -1.46 -14.58
CA ILE A 234 7.72 -1.62 -15.99
C ILE A 234 8.71 -2.53 -16.72
N GLU A 235 10.00 -2.33 -16.55
CA GLU A 235 11.02 -3.23 -17.12
C GLU A 235 10.82 -4.68 -16.66
N SER A 236 10.50 -4.89 -15.37
CA SER A 236 10.20 -6.22 -14.83
C SER A 236 8.93 -6.83 -15.44
N ILE A 237 7.85 -6.06 -15.60
CA ILE A 237 6.63 -6.49 -16.30
C ILE A 237 6.94 -6.84 -17.77
N GLU A 238 7.85 -6.13 -18.41
CA GLU A 238 8.27 -6.42 -19.79
C GLU A 238 9.21 -7.63 -19.91
N GLY A 239 9.54 -8.31 -18.80
CA GLY A 239 10.42 -9.48 -18.77
C GLY A 239 11.91 -9.13 -18.82
N LYS A 240 12.27 -7.87 -18.55
CA LYS A 240 13.65 -7.38 -18.51
C LYS A 240 14.13 -7.26 -17.06
N ARG A 241 15.41 -6.91 -16.89
CA ARG A 241 15.98 -6.58 -15.56
C ARG A 241 15.36 -5.27 -15.08
N GLY A 242 15.00 -5.18 -13.79
CA GLY A 242 14.39 -3.99 -13.18
C GLY A 242 15.37 -2.83 -13.01
N GLU A 243 15.91 -2.31 -14.10
CA GLU A 243 16.80 -1.15 -14.12
C GLU A 243 15.96 0.11 -14.41
N PRO A 244 15.98 1.14 -13.54
CA PRO A 244 15.21 2.35 -13.77
C PRO A 244 15.54 3.00 -15.12
N ARG A 245 14.50 3.44 -15.83
CA ARG A 245 14.64 4.16 -17.10
C ARG A 245 15.09 5.60 -16.85
N MET A 246 16.00 6.10 -17.69
CA MET A 246 16.29 7.52 -17.73
C MET A 246 15.07 8.30 -18.24
N ARG A 247 14.79 9.44 -17.60
CA ARG A 247 13.73 10.37 -17.98
C ARG A 247 14.38 11.60 -18.62
N PRO A 248 13.87 12.14 -19.75
CA PRO A 248 12.73 11.66 -20.56
C PRO A 248 13.05 10.45 -21.47
N PRO A 249 12.03 9.72 -21.98
CA PRO A 249 10.58 10.00 -21.92
C PRO A 249 9.92 9.62 -20.58
N TYR A 250 8.81 10.28 -20.25
CA TYR A 250 8.02 9.96 -19.05
C TYR A 250 7.08 8.78 -19.32
N ILE A 251 6.80 7.98 -18.28
CA ILE A 251 5.92 6.79 -18.35
C ILE A 251 4.52 7.14 -18.87
N ALA A 252 4.00 8.31 -18.51
CA ALA A 252 2.71 8.79 -18.97
C ALA A 252 2.63 8.90 -20.51
N GLN A 253 3.75 9.01 -21.21
CA GLN A 253 3.85 9.04 -22.68
C GLN A 253 4.36 7.71 -23.24
N VAL A 254 5.43 7.17 -22.66
CA VAL A 254 6.10 5.93 -23.12
C VAL A 254 6.42 5.07 -21.89
N GLY A 255 5.45 4.28 -21.47
CA GLY A 255 5.53 3.35 -20.35
C GLY A 255 5.61 1.89 -20.80
N LEU A 256 4.66 1.08 -20.32
CA LEU A 256 4.55 -0.34 -20.62
C LEU A 256 4.45 -0.58 -22.13
N PHE A 257 5.33 -1.44 -22.64
CA PHE A 257 5.38 -1.84 -24.04
C PHE A 257 5.43 -0.64 -25.01
N GLY A 258 6.04 0.46 -24.57
CA GLY A 258 6.14 1.70 -25.34
C GLY A 258 4.81 2.47 -25.49
N ARG A 259 3.81 2.18 -24.66
CA ARG A 259 2.49 2.82 -24.68
C ARG A 259 2.32 3.82 -23.53
N PRO A 260 1.48 4.86 -23.68
CA PRO A 260 1.12 5.73 -22.58
C PRO A 260 0.58 4.92 -21.40
N THR A 261 1.14 5.11 -20.22
CA THR A 261 0.83 4.28 -19.06
C THR A 261 0.43 5.12 -17.86
N LEU A 262 -0.73 4.80 -17.28
CA LEU A 262 -1.16 5.30 -16.00
C LEU A 262 -0.60 4.40 -14.90
N GLU A 263 0.35 4.91 -14.13
CA GLU A 263 0.88 4.20 -12.96
C GLU A 263 0.19 4.68 -11.68
N HIS A 264 -0.18 3.76 -10.79
CA HIS A 264 -0.61 4.07 -9.43
C HIS A 264 -0.14 3.03 -8.42
N ASN A 265 0.15 3.50 -7.21
CA ASN A 265 0.20 2.64 -6.02
C ASN A 265 -1.21 2.14 -5.65
N PHE A 266 -1.27 0.95 -5.05
CA PHE A 266 -2.48 0.34 -4.50
C PHE A 266 -3.38 1.31 -3.73
N GLU A 267 -2.86 1.98 -2.69
CA GLU A 267 -3.68 2.81 -1.79
C GLU A 267 -4.26 4.03 -2.52
N THR A 268 -3.58 4.51 -3.56
CA THR A 268 -4.10 5.62 -4.37
C THR A 268 -5.39 5.21 -5.07
N LEU A 269 -5.44 4.00 -5.62
CA LEU A 269 -6.65 3.45 -6.25
C LEU A 269 -7.71 3.07 -5.21
N TYR A 270 -7.30 2.61 -4.03
CA TYR A 270 -8.19 2.24 -2.94
C TYR A 270 -9.16 3.37 -2.53
N TRP A 271 -8.68 4.62 -2.52
CA TRP A 271 -9.51 5.79 -2.15
C TRP A 271 -10.37 6.36 -3.28
N VAL A 272 -10.13 5.98 -4.54
CA VAL A 272 -10.85 6.51 -5.72
C VAL A 272 -12.36 6.33 -5.56
N ARG A 273 -12.80 5.11 -5.18
CA ARG A 273 -14.22 4.79 -5.03
C ARG A 273 -14.91 5.73 -4.06
N ASP A 274 -14.33 5.93 -2.87
CA ASP A 274 -14.95 6.75 -1.82
C ASP A 274 -14.94 8.24 -2.18
N ILE A 275 -13.87 8.74 -2.81
CA ILE A 275 -13.83 10.13 -3.31
C ILE A 275 -14.92 10.38 -4.35
N VAL A 276 -15.10 9.47 -5.31
CA VAL A 276 -16.11 9.65 -6.37
C VAL A 276 -17.53 9.45 -5.85
N ALA A 277 -17.73 8.56 -4.87
CA ALA A 277 -19.03 8.32 -4.26
C ALA A 277 -19.48 9.46 -3.32
N ARG A 278 -18.57 9.97 -2.49
CA ARG A 278 -18.86 10.90 -1.38
C ARG A 278 -18.56 12.36 -1.72
N GLY A 279 -17.84 12.60 -2.81
CA GLY A 279 -17.37 13.91 -3.22
C GLY A 279 -15.95 14.24 -2.74
N PRO A 280 -15.24 15.14 -3.43
CA PRO A 280 -13.87 15.51 -3.09
C PRO A 280 -13.73 16.14 -1.70
N GLU A 281 -14.76 16.86 -1.25
CA GLU A 281 -14.81 17.51 0.04
C GLU A 281 -14.65 16.52 1.18
N TRP A 282 -15.21 15.30 1.05
CA TRP A 282 -15.08 14.27 2.08
C TRP A 282 -13.62 13.90 2.35
N PHE A 283 -12.80 13.71 1.31
CA PHE A 283 -11.39 13.37 1.52
C PHE A 283 -10.61 14.59 2.01
N SER A 284 -10.86 15.76 1.40
CA SER A 284 -10.15 16.99 1.74
C SER A 284 -10.56 17.64 3.07
N SER A 285 -11.66 17.20 3.69
CA SER A 285 -12.08 17.64 5.03
C SER A 285 -11.21 17.08 6.15
N PHE A 286 -10.47 16.01 5.89
CA PHE A 286 -9.44 15.51 6.79
C PHE A 286 -8.14 16.29 6.58
N GLY A 287 -7.31 16.34 7.60
CA GLY A 287 -5.98 16.96 7.55
C GLY A 287 -5.65 17.74 8.82
N ARG A 288 -4.35 17.93 9.08
CA ARG A 288 -3.84 18.79 10.15
C ARG A 288 -2.69 19.64 9.62
N HIS A 289 -2.37 20.73 10.33
CA HIS A 289 -1.20 21.57 10.04
C HIS A 289 -1.15 22.03 8.57
N ASP A 290 -2.28 22.57 8.08
CA ASP A 290 -2.51 23.04 6.70
C ASP A 290 -2.40 21.99 5.59
N ARG A 291 -2.39 20.71 5.97
CA ARG A 291 -2.44 19.58 5.03
C ARG A 291 -3.87 19.08 4.88
N LYS A 292 -4.13 18.33 3.81
CA LYS A 292 -5.47 17.83 3.47
C LYS A 292 -5.41 16.37 3.04
N GLY A 293 -6.45 15.63 3.38
CA GLY A 293 -6.58 14.21 3.05
C GLY A 293 -6.36 13.28 4.23
N LEU A 294 -6.61 12.01 3.98
CA LEU A 294 -6.24 10.90 4.85
C LEU A 294 -4.95 10.25 4.36
N ARG A 295 -4.21 9.66 5.30
CA ARG A 295 -2.96 8.96 5.03
C ARG A 295 -2.87 7.71 5.89
N SER A 296 -2.54 6.58 5.27
CA SER A 296 -2.22 5.36 6.00
C SER A 296 -0.73 5.37 6.37
N TYR A 297 -0.45 5.44 7.67
CA TYR A 297 0.91 5.36 8.21
C TYR A 297 1.19 3.94 8.68
N SER A 298 2.20 3.29 8.11
CA SER A 298 2.70 2.01 8.60
C SER A 298 3.63 2.26 9.79
N VAL A 299 3.09 2.21 11.02
CA VAL A 299 3.86 2.50 12.23
C VAL A 299 4.43 1.24 12.84
N SER A 300 5.74 1.19 13.04
CA SER A 300 6.44 0.05 13.65
C SER A 300 7.56 0.51 14.59
N GLY A 301 8.26 -0.46 15.21
CA GLY A 301 9.31 -0.20 16.19
C GLY A 301 8.76 -0.06 17.61
N ARG A 302 9.33 0.86 18.41
CA ARG A 302 9.10 0.99 19.86
C ARG A 302 7.82 1.75 20.24
N VAL A 303 6.70 1.38 19.63
CA VAL A 303 5.38 1.89 20.00
C VAL A 303 4.55 0.82 20.67
N LYS A 304 3.58 1.21 21.51
CA LYS A 304 2.74 0.25 22.23
C LYS A 304 1.83 -0.55 21.31
N ASN A 305 1.24 0.11 20.32
CA ASN A 305 0.32 -0.50 19.35
C ASN A 305 0.85 -0.27 17.92
N PRO A 306 1.79 -1.08 17.41
CA PRO A 306 2.23 -0.99 16.02
C PRO A 306 1.10 -1.39 15.05
N GLY A 307 1.25 -1.01 13.78
CA GLY A 307 0.27 -1.29 12.74
C GLY A 307 -0.06 -0.08 11.88
N VAL A 308 -1.01 -0.26 10.96
CA VAL A 308 -1.46 0.79 10.05
C VAL A 308 -2.39 1.75 10.79
N LYS A 309 -2.09 3.04 10.72
CA LYS A 309 -2.88 4.12 11.30
C LYS A 309 -3.46 4.96 10.17
N LEU A 310 -4.78 5.00 10.05
CA LEU A 310 -5.45 5.86 9.09
C LEU A 310 -5.67 7.21 9.77
N ALA A 311 -4.73 8.13 9.58
CA ALA A 311 -4.70 9.42 10.27
C ALA A 311 -4.77 10.58 9.26
N PRO A 312 -5.11 11.79 9.72
CA PRO A 312 -5.04 12.99 8.89
C PRO A 312 -3.64 13.17 8.26
N ALA A 313 -3.59 13.57 6.99
CA ALA A 313 -2.35 14.06 6.39
C ALA A 313 -1.81 15.23 7.22
N GLY A 314 -0.49 15.30 7.40
CA GLY A 314 0.16 16.37 8.16
C GLY A 314 0.23 16.16 9.66
N ILE A 315 -0.36 15.10 10.23
CA ILE A 315 -0.16 14.75 11.65
C ILE A 315 1.34 14.70 12.00
N THR A 316 1.72 15.16 13.18
CA THR A 316 3.11 15.08 13.66
C THR A 316 3.42 13.68 14.20
N ILE A 317 4.71 13.34 14.33
CA ILE A 317 5.09 12.06 14.94
C ILE A 317 4.66 11.97 16.42
N GLN A 318 4.66 13.10 17.15
CA GLN A 318 4.22 13.12 18.54
C GLN A 318 2.72 12.79 18.64
N GLU A 319 1.87 13.46 17.85
CA GLU A 319 0.44 13.17 17.79
C GLU A 319 0.17 11.72 17.34
N LEU A 320 0.93 11.21 16.36
CA LEU A 320 0.77 9.84 15.87
C LEU A 320 1.11 8.80 16.95
N ILE A 321 2.15 9.02 17.75
CA ILE A 321 2.52 8.12 18.86
C ILE A 321 1.44 8.17 19.95
N ASP A 322 1.03 9.37 20.37
CA ASP A 322 0.16 9.55 21.52
C ASP A 322 -1.30 9.14 21.21
N GLU A 323 -1.84 9.58 20.08
CA GLU A 323 -3.27 9.41 19.76
C GLU A 323 -3.56 8.05 19.11
N TYR A 324 -2.64 7.50 18.30
CA TYR A 324 -2.91 6.31 17.47
C TYR A 324 -2.14 5.06 17.91
N CYS A 325 -1.00 5.25 18.57
CA CYS A 325 -0.19 4.14 19.03
C CYS A 325 -0.34 3.88 20.54
N GLY A 326 -0.98 4.79 21.29
CA GLY A 326 -1.14 4.66 22.73
C GLY A 326 0.17 4.83 23.49
N GLY A 327 1.10 5.62 22.93
CA GLY A 327 2.42 5.90 23.49
C GLY A 327 3.53 4.93 23.06
N MET A 328 4.69 5.12 23.68
CA MET A 328 5.87 4.27 23.49
C MET A 328 5.65 2.87 24.08
N GLN A 329 6.39 1.90 23.56
CA GLN A 329 6.50 0.57 24.17
C GLN A 329 7.00 0.68 25.62
N ASP A 330 6.49 -0.17 26.53
CA ASP A 330 6.89 -0.16 27.94
C ASP A 330 8.41 -0.23 28.12
N GLY A 331 8.96 0.64 28.97
CA GLY A 331 10.40 0.75 29.23
C GLY A 331 11.18 1.57 28.19
N HIS A 332 10.55 2.01 27.10
CA HIS A 332 11.16 2.91 26.12
C HIS A 332 10.70 4.35 26.31
N GLN A 333 11.60 5.27 25.97
CA GLN A 333 11.34 6.70 25.82
C GLN A 333 11.70 7.08 24.38
N PHE A 334 10.92 7.97 23.78
CA PHE A 334 11.10 8.36 22.39
C PHE A 334 12.48 9.00 22.17
N TYR A 335 13.23 8.49 21.20
CA TYR A 335 14.60 8.93 20.92
C TYR A 335 14.79 9.39 19.47
N GLY A 336 14.13 8.72 18.53
CA GLY A 336 14.09 9.15 17.14
C GLY A 336 13.17 8.28 16.29
N TYR A 337 13.07 8.64 15.02
CA TYR A 337 12.20 7.97 14.07
C TYR A 337 12.71 8.06 12.63
N LEU A 338 12.26 7.14 11.79
CA LEU A 338 12.38 7.23 10.34
C LEU A 338 11.00 7.57 9.77
N PRO A 339 10.80 8.76 9.16
CA PRO A 339 9.47 9.21 8.73
C PRO A 339 8.95 8.54 7.45
N GLY A 340 9.83 7.96 6.62
CA GLY A 340 9.48 7.40 5.32
C GLY A 340 10.16 6.08 5.00
N GLY A 341 10.36 5.25 6.01
CA GLY A 341 11.05 3.96 5.89
C GLY A 341 12.57 4.09 5.93
N ALA A 342 13.25 3.04 5.50
CA ALA A 342 14.71 2.99 5.38
C ALA A 342 15.25 4.12 4.48
N SER A 343 14.54 4.44 3.40
CA SER A 343 14.97 5.48 2.46
C SER A 343 14.67 6.91 2.95
N GLY A 344 13.75 7.09 3.90
CA GLY A 344 13.19 8.40 4.30
C GLY A 344 14.05 9.27 5.22
N GLY A 345 15.22 8.78 5.67
CA GLY A 345 16.11 9.47 6.61
C GLY A 345 15.81 9.18 8.09
N ILE A 346 16.62 9.74 8.99
CA ILE A 346 16.49 9.54 10.45
C ILE A 346 16.41 10.90 11.13
N LEU A 347 15.36 11.12 11.94
CA LEU A 347 15.14 12.34 12.69
C LEU A 347 15.16 12.08 14.21
N PRO A 348 15.74 12.99 15.01
CA PRO A 348 15.75 12.89 16.47
C PRO A 348 14.38 13.22 17.06
N ALA A 349 14.12 12.75 18.28
CA ALA A 349 12.90 13.09 19.02
C ALA A 349 12.72 14.59 19.31
N THR A 350 13.77 15.40 19.18
CA THR A 350 13.67 16.87 19.29
C THR A 350 13.00 17.53 18.08
N MET A 351 12.76 16.78 16.99
CA MET A 351 12.09 17.23 15.78
C MET A 351 10.71 16.55 15.65
N ASN A 352 9.96 16.48 16.74
CA ASN A 352 8.73 15.69 16.83
C ASN A 352 7.44 16.42 16.44
N ASP A 353 7.54 17.70 16.12
CA ASP A 353 6.46 18.62 15.75
C ASP A 353 6.39 18.89 14.23
N ILE A 354 7.24 18.24 13.44
CA ILE A 354 7.23 18.37 11.98
C ILE A 354 6.02 17.62 11.41
N PRO A 355 5.15 18.28 10.61
CA PRO A 355 4.03 17.63 9.94
C PRO A 355 4.50 16.48 9.04
N LEU A 356 3.91 15.29 9.17
CA LEU A 356 4.20 14.14 8.32
C LEU A 356 3.36 14.19 7.05
N ASP A 357 3.90 14.76 5.98
CA ASP A 357 3.27 14.75 4.66
C ASP A 357 4.31 15.00 3.54
N PHE A 358 3.87 14.95 2.28
CA PHE A 358 4.68 15.35 1.16
C PHE A 358 5.09 16.83 1.27
N ASP A 359 6.34 17.13 0.93
CA ASP A 359 6.87 18.50 0.84
C ASP A 359 7.18 19.18 2.19
N THR A 360 7.10 18.46 3.31
CA THR A 360 7.37 19.00 4.66
C THR A 360 8.73 18.59 5.24
N LEU A 361 9.29 17.45 4.80
CA LEU A 361 10.48 16.82 5.40
C LEU A 361 11.78 17.11 4.62
N GLN A 362 11.67 17.54 3.36
CA GLN A 362 12.80 17.79 2.47
C GLN A 362 13.80 18.84 3.00
N PRO A 363 13.38 19.92 3.70
CA PRO A 363 14.33 20.85 4.33
C PRO A 363 15.28 20.19 5.35
N TYR A 364 14.92 19.01 5.86
CA TYR A 364 15.69 18.23 6.83
C TYR A 364 16.40 17.04 6.17
N GLY A 365 16.47 17.00 4.83
CA GLY A 365 17.07 15.89 4.09
C GLY A 365 16.28 14.58 4.18
N CYS A 366 15.02 14.65 4.61
CA CYS A 366 14.13 13.51 4.79
C CYS A 366 12.94 13.59 3.82
N PHE A 367 12.17 12.51 3.70
CA PHE A 367 10.92 12.52 2.95
C PHE A 367 9.94 11.49 3.52
N ILE A 368 8.64 11.71 3.30
CA ILE A 368 7.59 10.84 3.85
C ILE A 368 7.46 9.52 3.10
N GLY A 369 7.76 9.50 1.79
CA GLY A 369 7.73 8.30 0.97
C GLY A 369 6.39 7.56 1.04
N SER A 370 6.45 6.25 1.31
CA SER A 370 5.30 5.37 1.52
C SER A 370 4.61 5.54 2.89
N ALA A 371 5.07 6.51 3.71
CA ALA A 371 4.76 6.72 5.13
C ALA A 371 4.90 5.47 6.00
N ALA A 372 5.97 4.72 5.76
CA ALA A 372 6.55 3.87 6.78
C ALA A 372 7.18 4.73 7.87
N VAL A 373 6.66 4.60 9.09
CA VAL A 373 7.15 5.32 10.26
C VAL A 373 7.75 4.32 11.24
N MET A 374 9.08 4.30 11.35
CA MET A 374 9.78 3.43 12.29
C MET A 374 10.24 4.22 13.51
N VAL A 375 9.65 3.96 14.68
CA VAL A 375 9.97 4.64 15.93
C VAL A 375 11.00 3.84 16.71
N PHE A 376 12.03 4.49 17.26
CA PHE A 376 13.01 3.82 18.13
C PHE A 376 13.23 4.60 19.43
N GLY A 377 13.60 3.86 20.48
CA GLY A 377 13.71 4.38 21.83
C GLY A 377 15.15 4.61 22.27
N HIS A 378 15.32 5.19 23.46
CA HIS A 378 16.65 5.54 24.02
C HIS A 378 17.59 4.34 24.28
N GLN A 379 17.07 3.12 24.24
CA GLN A 379 17.85 1.89 24.36
C GLN A 379 18.38 1.39 22.99
N ASP A 380 17.81 1.88 21.89
CA ASP A 380 18.27 1.60 20.54
C ASP A 380 19.35 2.62 20.14
N LYS A 381 20.23 2.27 19.19
CA LYS A 381 21.30 3.17 18.71
C LYS A 381 20.98 3.66 17.31
N ALA A 382 20.97 4.97 17.10
CA ALA A 382 20.78 5.57 15.78
C ALA A 382 21.79 5.05 14.74
N ARG A 383 23.04 4.78 15.15
CA ARG A 383 24.05 4.12 14.32
C ARG A 383 23.59 2.75 13.82
N ASP A 384 23.02 1.94 14.70
CA ASP A 384 22.62 0.57 14.36
C ASP A 384 21.35 0.61 13.48
N MET A 385 20.47 1.59 13.68
CA MET A 385 19.38 1.87 12.74
C MET A 385 19.93 2.19 11.35
N ALA A 386 20.90 3.12 11.26
CA ALA A 386 21.51 3.54 9.98
C ALA A 386 22.29 2.44 9.25
N LEU A 387 22.84 1.44 9.96
CA LEU A 387 23.58 0.33 9.35
C LEU A 387 22.69 -0.80 8.82
N ASN A 388 21.43 -0.87 9.28
CA ASN A 388 20.51 -1.95 8.96
C ASN A 388 19.37 -1.54 8.00
N VAL A 389 19.34 -0.26 7.59
CA VAL A 389 18.38 0.30 6.62
C VAL A 389 18.93 0.27 5.20
#